data_AF-A0A7C5WLB5-F1
#
_entry.id   AF-A0A7C5WLB5-F1
#
_cell.length_a   1.000
_cell.length_b   1.000
_cell.length_c   1.000
_cell.angle_alpha   90.00
_cell.angle_beta   90.00
_cell.angle_gamma   90.00
#
_symmetry.space_group_name_H-M   'P 1'
#
loop_
_entity.id
_entity.type
_entity.pdbx_description
1 polymer ?
#
loop_
_entity_poly.entity_id
_entity_poly.type
_entity_poly.pdbx_seq_one_letter_code
_entity_poly.pdbx_strand_id
1 'polypeptide(L)' 'VPVVSIPRPDGGYRIVYHPPLDLPSPEAGDLKQRARALTEAASRMIEGWIRDNPGTWLWLHDRWKSRPQPGEEV' A
#
# COMPACT_ATOMS: atom_id res chain seq x y z
N VAL A 1 -4.29 -2.40 -10.22
CA VAL A 1 -2.95 -2.91 -10.57
C VAL A 1 -1.92 -2.07 -9.83
N PRO A 2 -1.10 -2.64 -8.94
CA PRO A 2 -0.06 -1.91 -8.21
C PRO A 2 1.08 -1.48 -9.15
N VAL A 3 1.57 -0.25 -8.96
CA VAL A 3 2.64 0.33 -9.78
C VAL A 3 3.61 1.09 -8.89
N VAL A 4 4.91 0.92 -9.12
CA VAL A 4 5.97 1.66 -8.44
C VAL A 4 6.91 2.30 -9.46
N SER A 5 7.35 3.53 -9.17
CA SER A 5 8.37 4.23 -9.93
C SER A 5 9.67 4.26 -9.12
N ILE A 6 10.75 3.75 -9.70
CA ILE A 6 12.05 3.61 -9.04
C ILE A 6 13.04 4.54 -9.76
N PRO A 7 13.59 5.56 -9.09
CA PRO A 7 14.58 6.43 -9.72
C PRO A 7 15.85 5.66 -10.05
N ARG A 8 16.52 6.05 -11.13
CA ARG A 8 17.80 5.51 -11.55
C ARG A 8 18.91 6.56 -11.38
N PRO A 9 20.17 6.14 -11.20
CA PRO A 9 21.29 7.07 -11.06
C PRO A 9 21.50 8.01 -12.25
N ASP A 10 21.01 7.66 -13.43
CA ASP A 10 21.11 8.46 -14.66
C ASP A 10 20.00 9.52 -14.80
N GLY A 11 19.22 9.75 -13.75
CA GLY A 11 18.10 10.71 -13.75
C GLY A 11 16.82 10.17 -14.39
N GLY A 12 16.83 8.92 -14.90
CA GLY A 12 15.64 8.24 -15.39
C GLY A 12 14.82 7.56 -14.30
N TYR A 13 13.70 6.96 -14.70
CA TYR A 13 12.85 6.15 -13.82
C TYR A 13 12.59 4.78 -14.44
N ARG A 14 12.54 3.74 -13.60
CA ARG A 14 12.01 2.43 -13.94
C ARG A 14 10.61 2.31 -13.34
N ILE A 15 9.60 2.16 -14.19
CA ILE A 15 8.22 1.91 -13.76
C ILE A 15 7.97 0.40 -13.80
N VAL A 16 7.52 -0.17 -12.69
CA VAL A 16 7.20 -1.60 -12.59
C VAL A 16 5.71 -1.74 -12.35
N TYR A 17 5.04 -2.44 -13.28
CA TYR A 17 3.66 -2.85 -13.14
C TYR A 17 3.64 -4.27 -12.55
N HIS A 18 2.97 -4.43 -11.42
CA HIS A 18 2.77 -5.74 -10.81
C HIS A 18 1.49 -6.38 -11.34
N PRO A 19 1.28 -7.70 -11.14
CA PRO A 19 -0.03 -8.30 -11.35
C PRO A 19 -1.13 -7.54 -10.60
N PRO A 20 -2.39 -7.56 -11.10
CA PRO A 20 -3.52 -7.05 -10.34
C PRO A 20 -3.57 -7.67 -8.94
N LEU A 21 -4.05 -6.91 -7.94
CA LEU A 21 -4.35 -7.49 -6.64
C LEU A 21 -5.49 -8.49 -6.81
N ASP A 22 -5.39 -9.62 -6.11
CA ASP A 22 -6.47 -10.59 -6.06
C ASP A 22 -7.69 -9.97 -5.40
N LEU A 23 -8.83 -10.02 -6.10
CA LEU A 23 -10.09 -9.60 -5.54
C LEU A 23 -10.57 -10.67 -4.56
N PRO A 24 -10.93 -10.32 -3.32
CA PRO A 24 -11.51 -11.28 -2.40
C PRO A 24 -12.77 -11.92 -2.99
N SER A 25 -12.90 -13.23 -2.85
CA SER A 25 -14.10 -13.97 -3.25
C SER A 25 -15.36 -13.28 -2.69
N PRO A 26 -16.48 -13.24 -3.42
CA PRO A 26 -17.76 -12.76 -2.88
C PRO A 26 -18.17 -13.44 -1.57
N GLU A 27 -17.69 -14.66 -1.32
CA GLU A 27 -17.96 -15.46 -0.12
C GLU A 27 -17.04 -15.11 1.05
N ALA A 28 -15.97 -14.34 0.82
CA ALA A 28 -14.96 -13.99 1.83
C ALA A 28 -15.41 -12.93 2.86
N GLY A 29 -16.69 -12.55 2.84
CA GLY A 29 -17.28 -11.61 3.78
C GLY A 29 -18.15 -10.55 3.11
N ASP A 30 -18.71 -9.67 3.93
CA ASP A 30 -19.46 -8.53 3.45
C ASP A 30 -18.58 -7.57 2.61
N LEU A 31 -19.20 -6.58 1.98
CA LEU A 31 -18.48 -5.63 1.15
C LEU A 31 -17.38 -4.87 1.91
N LYS A 32 -17.60 -4.56 3.18
CA LYS A 32 -16.65 -3.80 4.01
C LYS A 32 -15.43 -4.67 4.36
N GLN A 33 -15.64 -5.93 4.70
CA GLN A 33 -14.59 -6.90 4.98
C GLN A 33 -13.72 -7.14 3.73
N ARG A 34 -14.34 -7.32 2.57
CA ARG A 34 -13.61 -7.50 1.30
C ARG A 34 -12.85 -6.24 0.89
N ALA A 35 -13.45 -5.06 1.04
CA ALA A 35 -12.78 -3.79 0.78
C ALA A 35 -11.58 -3.57 1.73
N ARG A 36 -11.72 -3.92 3.01
CA ARG A 36 -10.64 -3.89 3.99
C ARG A 36 -9.48 -4.80 3.56
N ALA A 37 -9.76 -6.06 3.24
CA ALA A 37 -8.74 -7.03 2.82
C ALA A 37 -7.97 -6.55 1.58
N LEU A 38 -8.67 -6.02 0.58
CA LEU A 38 -8.04 -5.47 -0.62
C LEU A 38 -7.17 -4.25 -0.32
N THR A 39 -7.66 -3.34 0.53
CA THR A 39 -6.93 -2.14 0.95
C THR A 39 -5.68 -2.50 1.74
N GLU A 40 -5.77 -3.51 2.60
CA GLU A 40 -4.66 -4.03 3.38
C GLU A 40 -3.57 -4.64 2.48
N ALA A 41 -3.96 -5.45 1.49
CA ALA A 41 -3.04 -6.01 0.51
C ALA A 41 -2.29 -4.90 -0.26
N ALA A 42 -3.00 -3.87 -0.71
CA ALA A 42 -2.40 -2.71 -1.36
C ALA A 42 -1.42 -1.97 -0.43
N SER A 43 -1.81 -1.75 0.82
CA SER A 43 -1.00 -1.05 1.82
C SER A 43 0.28 -1.82 2.13
N ARG A 44 0.23 -3.14 2.26
CA ARG A 44 1.41 -4.00 2.48
C ARG A 44 2.44 -3.87 1.36
N MET A 45 2.00 -3.78 0.10
CA MET A 45 2.91 -3.57 -1.03
C MET A 45 3.57 -2.19 -0.98
N ILE A 46 2.79 -1.14 -0.70
CA ILE A 46 3.30 0.23 -0.55
C ILE A 46 4.34 0.29 0.58
N GLU A 47 4.04 -0.29 1.74
CA GLU A 47 4.98 -0.35 2.85
C GLU A 47 6.27 -1.10 2.48
N GLY A 48 6.18 -2.17 1.69
CA GLY A 48 7.35 -2.88 1.17
C GLY A 48 8.26 -1.95 0.37
N TRP A 49 7.72 -1.27 -0.64
CA TRP A 49 8.48 -0.33 -1.47
C TRP A 49 9.06 0.84 -0.69
N ILE A 50 8.32 1.37 0.29
CA ILE A 50 8.81 2.42 1.17
C ILE A 50 9.98 1.92 2.02
N ARG A 51 9.92 0.70 2.56
CA ARG A 51 11.02 0.12 3.35
C ARG A 51 12.27 -0.12 2.50
N ASP A 52 12.09 -0.53 1.25
CA ASP A 52 13.21 -0.76 0.33
C ASP A 52 13.96 0.55 -0.01
N ASN A 53 13.24 1.67 -0.15
CA ASN A 53 13.86 2.96 -0.39
C ASN A 53 13.04 4.14 0.17
N PRO A 54 13.16 4.44 1.48
CA PRO A 54 12.30 5.43 2.15
C PRO A 54 12.52 6.86 1.64
N GLY A 55 13.69 7.16 1.07
CA GLY A 55 14.01 8.47 0.52
C GLY A 55 13.23 8.83 -0.74
N THR A 56 12.63 7.83 -1.41
CA THR A 56 11.85 8.04 -2.64
C THR A 56 10.37 8.30 -2.41
N TRP A 57 9.89 8.09 -1.18
CA TRP A 57 8.52 8.40 -0.83
C TRP A 57 8.37 9.88 -0.51
N LEU A 58 7.32 10.51 -1.05
CA LEU A 58 7.02 11.91 -0.75
C LEU A 58 6.33 12.01 0.62
N TRP A 59 7.12 12.28 1.66
CA TRP A 59 6.67 12.44 3.05
C TRP A 59 5.93 13.75 3.35
N LEU A 60 5.18 14.28 2.38
CA LEU A 60 4.49 15.56 2.51
C LEU A 60 3.25 15.47 3.42
N HIS A 61 2.58 14.33 3.43
CA HIS A 61 1.31 14.17 4.12
C HIS A 61 1.51 13.64 5.54
N ASP A 62 0.95 14.36 6.53
CA ASP A 62 0.66 13.79 7.85
C ASP A 62 -0.48 12.78 7.73
N ARG A 63 -0.08 11.58 7.33
CA ARG A 63 -1.00 10.56 6.85
C ARG A 63 -1.79 9.92 8.01
N TRP A 64 -1.19 9.81 9.21
CA TRP A 64 -1.74 9.19 10.40
C TRP A 64 -2.06 10.23 11.48
N LYS A 65 -3.28 10.75 11.45
CA LYS A 65 -3.75 11.81 12.37
C LYS A 65 -4.13 11.32 13.77
N SER A 66 -4.32 10.02 13.91
CA SER A 66 -4.67 9.39 15.17
C SER A 66 -3.95 8.05 15.27
N ARG A 67 -3.69 7.64 16.52
CA ARG A 67 -3.20 6.31 16.85
C ARG A 67 -4.32 5.57 17.59
N PRO A 68 -4.56 4.28 17.32
CA PRO A 68 -5.53 3.50 18.09
C PRO A 68 -5.19 3.54 19.58
N GLN A 69 -6.21 3.62 20.43
CA GLN A 69 -6.02 3.56 21.87
C GLN A 69 -5.59 2.15 22.28
N PRO A 70 -4.81 1.99 23.37
CA PRO A 70 -4.49 0.66 23.89
C PRO A 70 -5.77 -0.14 24.16
N GLY A 71 -5.94 -1.28 23.47
CA GLY A 71 -7.12 -2.15 23.60
C GLY A 71 -8.24 -1.88 22.58
N GLU A 72 -8.10 -0.90 21.70
CA GLU A 72 -9.03 -0.67 20.58
C GLU A 72 -8.77 -1.70 19.47
N GLU A 73 -9.81 -2.41 19.03
CA GLU A 73 -9.71 -3.29 17.86
C GLU A 73 -9.54 -2.44 16.59
N VAL A 74 -8.47 -2.73 15.83
CA VAL A 74 -8.12 -2.08 14.56
C VAL A 74 -8.64 -2.88 13.38
#